data_AF-A0A519ZPM9-F1
#
_entry.id   AF-A0A519ZPM9-F1
#
_cell.length_a   1.000
_cell.length_b   1.000
_cell.length_c   1.000
_cell.angle_alpha   90.00
_cell.angle_beta   90.00
_cell.angle_gamma   90.00
#
_symmetry.space_group_name_H-M   'P 1'
#
loop_
_entity.id
_entity.type
_entity.pdbx_description
1 polymer ?
#
loop_
_entity_poly.entity_id
_entity_poly.type
_entity_poly.pdbx_seq_one_letter_code
_entity_poly.pdbx_strand_id
1 'polypeptide(L)'
;MSKPLFTRRTVNLLAVAALSAAALLPTLAQAKEYTLLNVSYDPTREFYQEYNKAFAKYWKAKTGDDVTIKASHGGSGKQARSVIDG
;
A
#
# COMPACT_ATOMS: atom_id res chain seq x y z
N MET A 1 38.82 37.32 -22.31
CA MET A 1 37.64 36.60 -21.80
C MET A 1 37.49 35.29 -22.57
N SER A 2 38.02 34.19 -22.04
CA SER A 2 37.92 32.84 -22.62
C SER A 2 36.68 32.14 -22.08
N LYS A 3 35.72 31.82 -22.95
CA LYS A 3 34.55 31.01 -22.59
C LYS A 3 35.01 29.56 -22.40
N PRO A 4 34.58 28.85 -21.34
CA PRO A 4 35.03 27.49 -21.10
C PRO A 4 34.50 26.56 -22.18
N LEU A 5 35.40 25.77 -22.77
CA LEU A 5 35.10 24.81 -23.82
C LEU A 5 34.58 23.51 -23.17
N PHE A 6 33.29 23.45 -22.86
CA PHE A 6 32.65 22.19 -22.49
C PHE A 6 32.55 21.29 -23.72
N THR A 7 33.47 20.34 -23.84
CA THR A 7 33.52 19.38 -24.95
C THR A 7 32.31 18.44 -24.90
N ARG A 8 31.68 18.17 -26.05
CA ARG A 8 30.48 17.29 -26.18
C ARG A 8 30.61 15.92 -25.48
N ARG A 9 31.82 15.40 -25.31
CA ARG A 9 32.10 14.15 -24.58
C ARG A 9 31.82 14.24 -23.07
N THR A 10 32.15 15.35 -22.41
CA THR A 10 31.86 15.50 -20.97
C THR A 10 30.37 15.70 -20.71
N VAL A 11 29.66 16.38 -21.60
CA VAL A 11 28.20 16.52 -21.53
C VAL A 11 27.50 15.16 -21.72
N ASN A 12 27.95 14.34 -22.68
CA ASN A 12 27.37 13.01 -22.90
C ASN A 12 27.67 12.03 -21.76
N LEU A 13 28.86 12.07 -21.16
CA LEU A 13 29.20 11.21 -20.01
C LEU A 13 28.35 11.57 -18.77
N LEU A 14 28.12 12.86 -18.52
CA LEU A 14 27.24 13.31 -17.45
C LEU A 14 25.78 12.92 -17.70
N ALA A 15 25.32 12.99 -18.95
CA ALA A 15 23.97 12.56 -19.31
C ALA A 15 23.75 11.05 -19.11
N VAL A 16 24.73 10.21 -19.46
CA VAL A 16 24.66 8.76 -19.26
C VAL A 16 24.68 8.40 -17.77
N ALA A 17 25.52 9.06 -16.97
CA ALA A 17 25.56 8.87 -15.53
C ALA A 17 24.23 9.25 -14.84
N ALA A 18 23.62 10.36 -15.26
CA ALA A 18 22.32 10.80 -14.75
C ALA A 18 21.18 9.83 -15.12
N LEU A 19 21.19 9.27 -16.33
CA LEU A 19 20.19 8.30 -16.78
C LEU A 19 20.33 6.95 -16.05
N SER A 20 21.57 6.56 -15.74
CA SER A 20 21.88 5.34 -14.97
C SER A 20 21.41 5.44 -13.52
N ALA A 21 21.52 6.63 -12.91
CA ALA A 21 21.05 6.88 -11.55
C ALA A 21 19.51 6.87 -11.44
N ALA A 22 18.80 7.31 -12.48
CA ALA A 22 17.33 7.26 -12.52
C ALA A 22 16.78 5.82 -12.59
N ALA A 23 17.52 4.88 -13.17
CA ALA A 23 17.14 3.46 -13.26
C ALA A 23 17.28 2.70 -11.93
N LEU A 24 17.99 3.27 -10.95
CA LEU A 24 18.18 2.70 -9.61
C LEU A 24 17.21 3.27 -8.57
N LEU A 25 16.31 4.18 -8.98
CA LEU A 25 15.28 4.67 -8.07
C LEU A 25 14.33 3.51 -7.75
N PRO A 26 14.16 3.13 -6.47
CA PRO A 26 13.14 2.17 -6.11
C PRO A 26 11.81 2.69 -6.63
N THR A 27 11.08 1.84 -7.34
CA THR A 27 9.71 2.15 -7.75
C THR A 27 8.96 2.52 -6.47
N LEU A 28 8.48 3.77 -6.39
CA LEU A 28 7.66 4.20 -5.26
C LEU A 28 6.45 3.29 -5.22
N ALA A 29 6.45 2.32 -4.32
CA ALA A 29 5.31 1.45 -4.10
C ALA A 29 4.15 2.34 -3.66
N GLN A 30 3.12 2.43 -4.50
CA GLN A 30 1.89 3.12 -4.17
C GLN A 30 1.19 2.34 -3.07
N ALA A 31 1.03 2.98 -1.90
CA ALA A 31 0.19 2.46 -0.84
C ALA A 31 -1.22 2.25 -1.39
N LYS A 32 -1.68 1.01 -1.39
CA LYS A 32 -3.01 0.64 -1.84
C LYS A 32 -3.98 0.66 -0.67
N GLU A 33 -5.23 1.01 -0.94
CA GLU A 33 -6.30 0.92 0.03
C GLU A 33 -7.11 -0.37 -0.20
N TYR A 34 -7.36 -1.10 0.88
CA TYR A 34 -8.15 -2.31 0.88
C TYR A 34 -9.31 -2.18 1.86
N THR A 35 -10.47 -2.69 1.46
CA THR A 35 -11.60 -2.91 2.38
C THR A 35 -11.84 -4.40 2.50
N LEU A 36 -11.87 -4.91 3.74
CA LEU A 36 -12.17 -6.31 4.04
C LEU A 36 -13.47 -6.39 4.84
N LEU A 37 -14.20 -7.49 4.67
CA LEU A 37 -15.34 -7.83 5.50
C LEU A 37 -14.96 -8.99 6.43
N ASN A 38 -15.03 -8.75 7.74
CA ASN A 38 -14.92 -9.78 8.75
C ASN A 38 -16.33 -10.29 9.10
N VAL A 39 -16.58 -11.56 8.77
CA VAL A 39 -17.81 -12.27 9.16
C VAL A 39 -17.46 -13.18 10.33
N SER A 40 -17.97 -12.85 11.52
CA SER A 40 -17.69 -13.57 12.76
C SER A 40 -18.98 -13.73 13.59
N TYR A 41 -19.00 -14.69 14.50
CA TYR A 41 -20.13 -14.87 15.41
C TYR A 41 -20.16 -13.75 16.47
N ASP A 42 -21.35 -13.42 16.98
CA ASP A 42 -21.52 -12.37 17.99
C ASP A 42 -20.66 -12.59 19.27
N PRO A 43 -20.45 -13.82 19.79
CA PRO A 43 -19.61 -14.03 20.97
C PRO A 43 -18.13 -13.63 20.82
N THR A 44 -17.63 -13.45 19.59
CA THR A 44 -16.24 -13.04 19.33
C THR A 44 -16.13 -11.62 18.78
N ARG A 45 -17.23 -10.84 18.80
CA ARG A 45 -17.29 -9.49 18.26
C ARG A 45 -16.25 -8.57 18.90
N GLU A 46 -16.15 -8.58 20.22
CA GLU A 46 -15.26 -7.72 20.99
C GLU A 46 -13.80 -8.07 20.72
N PHE A 47 -13.50 -9.38 20.60
CA PHE A 47 -12.19 -9.84 20.18
C PHE A 47 -11.83 -9.31 18.79
N TYR A 48 -12.73 -9.44 17.81
CA TYR A 48 -12.45 -9.01 16.45
C TYR A 48 -12.43 -7.49 16.29
N GLN A 49 -13.12 -6.72 17.13
CA GLN A 49 -12.97 -5.27 17.15
C GLN A 49 -11.52 -4.86 17.44
N GLU A 50 -10.90 -5.46 18.44
CA GLU A 50 -9.51 -5.16 18.81
C GLU A 50 -8.52 -5.79 17.84
N TYR A 51 -8.75 -7.04 17.43
CA TYR A 51 -7.89 -7.72 16.47
C TYR A 51 -7.85 -7.01 15.11
N ASN A 52 -8.99 -6.54 14.60
CA ASN A 52 -9.06 -5.85 13.31
C ASN A 52 -8.21 -4.56 13.31
N LYS A 53 -8.24 -3.79 14.42
CA LYS A 53 -7.38 -2.60 14.58
C LYS A 53 -5.89 -2.99 14.59
N ALA A 54 -5.54 -4.03 15.34
CA ALA A 54 -4.18 -4.52 15.42
C ALA A 54 -3.68 -5.01 14.05
N PHE A 55 -4.52 -5.73 13.30
CA PHE A 55 -4.21 -6.21 11.96
C PHE A 55 -3.99 -5.06 10.98
N ALA A 56 -4.87 -4.06 10.94
CA ALA A 56 -4.72 -2.91 10.05
C ALA A 56 -3.38 -2.17 10.29
N LYS A 57 -3.01 -1.97 11.57
CA LYS A 57 -1.71 -1.39 11.94
C LYS A 57 -0.54 -2.26 11.49
N TYR A 58 -0.63 -3.57 11.75
CA TYR A 58 0.39 -4.54 11.33
C TYR A 58 0.56 -4.54 9.81
N TRP A 59 -0.54 -4.52 9.05
CA TRP A 59 -0.50 -4.56 7.60
C TRP A 59 0.14 -3.31 7.00
N LYS A 60 -0.28 -2.12 7.48
CA LYS A 60 0.37 -0.86 7.11
C LYS A 60 1.86 -0.87 7.38
N ALA A 61 2.28 -1.36 8.54
CA ALA A 61 3.71 -1.47 8.87
C ALA A 61 4.45 -2.47 7.96
N LYS A 62 3.78 -3.54 7.51
CA LYS A 62 4.36 -4.60 6.71
C LYS A 62 4.47 -4.26 5.23
N THR A 63 3.43 -3.64 4.66
CA THR A 63 3.33 -3.44 3.20
C THR A 63 3.28 -1.98 2.79
N GLY A 64 2.96 -1.07 3.73
CA GLY A 64 2.64 0.32 3.44
C GLY A 64 1.18 0.58 3.09
N ASP A 65 0.38 -0.47 2.92
CA ASP A 65 -1.02 -0.38 2.49
C ASP A 65 -1.98 -0.07 3.64
N ASP A 66 -3.07 0.61 3.32
CA ASP A 66 -4.17 0.84 4.24
C ASP A 66 -5.22 -0.27 4.15
N VAL A 67 -5.68 -0.74 5.31
CA VAL A 67 -6.75 -1.74 5.38
C VAL A 67 -7.85 -1.24 6.30
N THR A 68 -9.05 -1.08 5.74
CA THR A 68 -10.28 -0.83 6.47
C THR A 68 -11.04 -2.15 6.61
N ILE A 69 -11.49 -2.49 7.83
CA ILE A 69 -12.21 -3.75 8.08
C ILE A 69 -13.62 -3.44 8.56
N LYS A 70 -14.62 -3.85 7.77
CA LYS A 70 -16.04 -3.89 8.14
C LYS A 70 -16.32 -5.19 8.90
N ALA A 71 -17.32 -5.20 9.78
CA ALA A 71 -17.70 -6.39 10.54
C ALA A 71 -19.18 -6.76 10.33
N SER A 72 -19.48 -8.06 10.31
CA SER A 72 -20.84 -8.61 10.24
C SER A 72 -21.00 -9.78 11.20
N HIS A 73 -21.85 -9.60 12.21
CA HIS A 73 -22.08 -10.57 13.31
C HIS A 73 -23.58 -10.82 13.57
N GLY A 74 -24.39 -10.79 12.50
CA GLY A 74 -25.81 -11.17 12.55
C GLY A 74 -26.07 -12.61 12.13
N GLY A 75 -27.33 -12.97 11.92
CA GLY A 75 -27.69 -14.31 11.42
C GLY A 75 -27.05 -14.65 10.06
N SER A 76 -26.92 -15.95 9.78
CA SER A 76 -26.21 -16.48 8.61
C SER A 76 -26.70 -15.92 7.27
N GLY A 77 -28.01 -15.68 7.11
CA GLY A 77 -28.56 -15.06 5.90
C GLY A 77 -28.10 -13.61 5.70
N LYS A 78 -28.04 -12.81 6.78
CA LYS A 78 -27.50 -11.45 6.74
C LYS A 78 -26.00 -11.47 6.44
N GLN A 79 -25.28 -12.40 7.03
CA GLN A 79 -23.85 -12.57 6.79
C GLN A 79 -23.55 -12.95 5.34
N ALA A 80 -24.28 -13.92 4.79
CA ALA A 80 -24.19 -14.30 3.37
C ALA A 80 -24.49 -13.11 2.46
N ARG A 81 -25.53 -12.33 2.76
CA ARG A 81 -25.82 -11.08 2.03
C ARG A 81 -24.69 -10.07 2.10
N SER A 82 -24.07 -9.85 3.27
CA SER A 82 -22.92 -8.94 3.37
C SER A 82 -21.71 -9.39 2.55
N VAL A 83 -21.52 -10.70 2.35
CA VAL A 83 -20.47 -11.21 1.46
C VAL A 83 -20.82 -10.96 0.00
N ILE A 84 -22.08 -11.14 -0.39
CA ILE A 84 -22.56 -10.91 -1.76
C ILE A 84 -22.50 -9.42 -2.12
N ASP A 85 -22.89 -8.55 -1.20
CA ASP A 85 -23.11 -7.12 -1.45
C ASP A 85 -21.80 -6.28 -1.34
N GLY A 86 -20.79 -6.72 -0.57
CA GLY A 86 -19.53 -5.99 -0.31
C GLY A 86 -19.61 -4.92 0.78
#